data_AF-A0A0N0YII0-F1
#
_entry.id   AF-A0A0N0YII0-F1
#
_cell.length_a   1.000
_cell.length_b   1.000
_cell.length_c   1.000
_cell.angle_alpha   90.00
_cell.angle_beta   90.00
_cell.angle_gamma   90.00
#
_symmetry.space_group_name_H-M   'P 1'
#
loop_
_entity.id
_entity.type
_entity.pdbx_description
1 polymer ?
#
loop_
_entity_poly.entity_id
_entity_poly.type
_entity_poly.pdbx_seq_one_letter_code
_entity_poly.pdbx_strand_id
1 'polypeptide(L)'
;MAKADPWSVMKVSFLLSIALGICTVVAAAVLWMVMDAMGVFSTVGGTISEATGSNESNGFDLQSFLSLPRVLIFTSVIAVIDVVLATALATLGAFIYNLSAGFVGGVELTLAEDE
;
A
#
# COMPACT_ATOMS: atom_id res chain seq x y z
N MET A 1 -8.77 -32.24 1.58
CA MET A 1 -7.53 -31.59 2.04
C MET A 1 -7.44 -30.23 1.33
N ALA A 2 -7.95 -29.14 1.91
CA ALA A 2 -7.76 -27.82 1.31
C ALA A 2 -6.37 -27.31 1.68
N LYS A 3 -5.35 -27.88 1.04
CA LYS A 3 -3.98 -27.35 1.10
C LYS A 3 -4.05 -25.98 0.44
N ALA A 4 -3.63 -24.92 1.13
CA ALA A 4 -3.50 -23.62 0.50
C ALA A 4 -2.34 -23.73 -0.50
N ASP A 5 -2.66 -24.07 -1.75
CA ASP A 5 -1.66 -24.26 -2.79
C ASP A 5 -0.85 -22.96 -2.92
N PRO A 6 0.47 -22.99 -2.67
CA PRO A 6 1.30 -21.79 -2.66
C PRO A 6 1.18 -20.97 -3.95
N TRP A 7 0.93 -21.66 -5.06
CA TRP A 7 0.71 -21.06 -6.37
C TRP A 7 -0.63 -20.33 -6.49
N SER A 8 -1.68 -20.82 -5.81
CA SER A 8 -2.99 -20.17 -5.76
C SER A 8 -2.93 -18.92 -4.87
N VAL A 9 -2.29 -19.04 -3.69
CA VAL A 9 -2.13 -17.91 -2.77
C VAL A 9 -1.29 -16.80 -3.40
N MET A 10 -0.23 -17.14 -4.13
CA MET A 10 0.61 -16.15 -4.85
C MET A 10 -0.21 -15.33 -5.87
N LYS A 11 -1.14 -15.95 -6.60
CA LYS A 11 -1.95 -15.26 -7.61
C LYS A 11 -3.01 -14.36 -6.97
N VAL A 12 -3.72 -14.86 -5.96
CA VAL A 12 -4.77 -14.12 -5.28
C VAL A 12 -4.17 -12.96 -4.48
N SER A 13 -3.04 -13.18 -3.81
CA SER A 13 -2.35 -12.11 -3.07
C SER A 13 -1.81 -11.04 -4.00
N PHE A 14 -1.28 -11.39 -5.17
CA PHE A 14 -0.83 -10.41 -6.16
C PHE A 14 -1.98 -9.52 -6.66
N LEU A 15 -3.12 -10.11 -7.01
CA LEU A 15 -4.31 -9.36 -7.44
C LEU A 15 -4.86 -8.47 -6.33
N LEU A 16 -4.97 -9.00 -5.10
CA LEU A 16 -5.40 -8.24 -3.93
C LEU A 16 -4.45 -7.07 -3.66
N SER A 17 -3.16 -7.32 -3.76
CA SER A 17 -2.13 -6.33 -3.50
C SER A 17 -2.19 -5.18 -4.51
N ILE A 18 -2.36 -5.48 -5.81
CA ILE A 18 -2.60 -4.45 -6.84
C ILE A 18 -3.86 -3.65 -6.54
N ALA A 19 -4.95 -4.30 -6.14
CA ALA A 19 -6.19 -3.61 -5.81
C ALA A 19 -6.00 -2.63 -4.65
N LEU A 20 -5.25 -3.03 -3.60
CA LEU A 20 -4.87 -2.15 -2.50
C LEU A 20 -3.96 -1.01 -2.96
N GLY A 21 -2.99 -1.28 -3.84
CA GLY A 21 -2.11 -0.25 -4.41
C GLY A 21 -2.88 0.81 -5.22
N ILE A 22 -3.86 0.40 -6.03
CA ILE A 22 -4.71 1.35 -6.76
C ILE A 22 -5.60 2.12 -5.77
N CYS A 23 -6.16 1.44 -4.76
CA CYS A 23 -6.98 2.06 -3.73
C CYS A 23 -6.22 3.17 -2.98
N THR A 24 -4.95 2.94 -2.61
CA THR A 24 -4.14 3.94 -1.92
C THR A 24 -3.83 5.15 -2.79
N VAL A 25 -3.56 4.96 -4.09
CA VAL A 25 -3.37 6.07 -5.03
C VAL A 25 -4.65 6.90 -5.17
N VAL A 26 -5.81 6.25 -5.34
CA VAL A 26 -7.10 6.94 -5.43
C VAL A 26 -7.42 7.67 -4.12
N ALA A 27 -7.20 7.03 -2.98
CA ALA A 27 -7.40 7.64 -1.67
C ALA A 27 -6.52 8.89 -1.48
N ALA A 28 -5.24 8.84 -1.88
CA ALA A 28 -4.35 9.98 -1.82
C ALA A 28 -4.79 11.11 -2.77
N ALA A 29 -5.27 10.77 -3.97
CA ALA A 29 -5.81 11.76 -4.91
C ALA A 29 -7.02 12.50 -4.32
N VAL A 30 -7.96 11.75 -3.73
CA VAL A 30 -9.14 12.34 -3.06
C VAL A 30 -8.73 13.18 -1.86
N LEU A 31 -7.82 12.68 -1.02
CA LEU A 31 -7.32 13.42 0.13
C LEU A 31 -6.66 14.73 -0.28
N TRP A 32 -5.85 14.71 -1.35
CA TRP A 32 -5.24 15.91 -1.90
C TRP A 32 -6.29 16.92 -2.38
N MET A 33 -7.30 16.47 -3.13
CA MET A 33 -8.41 17.32 -3.60
C MET A 33 -9.18 17.95 -2.43
N VAL A 34 -9.42 17.20 -1.36
CA VAL A 34 -10.11 17.70 -0.16
C VAL A 34 -9.25 18.74 0.56
N MET A 35 -7.94 18.53 0.68
CA MET A 35 -7.03 19.51 1.29
C MET A 35 -6.93 20.81 0.48
N ASP A 36 -6.87 20.70 -0.85
CA ASP A 36 -6.85 21.86 -1.76
C ASP A 36 -8.18 22.63 -1.68
N ALA A 37 -9.32 21.93 -1.69
CA ALA A 37 -10.65 22.54 -1.57
C ALA A 37 -10.86 23.26 -0.22
N MET A 38 -10.29 22.75 0.86
CA MET A 38 -10.31 23.41 2.18
C MET A 38 -9.27 24.55 2.30
N GLY A 39 -8.44 24.79 1.27
CA GLY A 39 -7.43 25.83 1.28
C GLY A 39 -6.25 25.58 2.21
N VAL A 40 -6.04 24.33 2.66
CA VAL A 40 -4.98 23.97 3.63
C VAL A 40 -3.60 24.41 3.14
N PHE A 41 -3.30 24.19 1.86
CA PHE A 41 -2.02 24.58 1.26
C PHE A 41 -1.80 26.10 1.26
N SER A 42 -2.87 26.87 1.08
CA SER A 42 -2.82 28.34 1.12
C SER A 42 -2.60 28.85 2.55
N THR A 43 -3.31 28.30 3.53
CA THR A 43 -3.14 28.68 4.95
C THR A 43 -1.74 28.38 5.45
N VAL A 44 -1.21 27.18 5.18
CA VAL A 44 0.15 26.80 5.60
C VAL A 44 1.21 27.64 4.87
N GLY A 45 0.98 27.97 3.59
CA GLY A 45 1.88 28.81 2.80
C GLY A 45 1.95 30.23 3.34
N GLY A 46 0.80 30.80 3.72
CA GLY A 46 0.72 32.09 4.39
C GLY A 46 1.49 32.09 5.71
N THR A 47 1.27 31.09 6.57
CA THR A 47 1.98 30.98 7.85
C THR A 47 3.50 30.80 7.68
N ILE A 48 3.95 29.98 6.73
CA ILE A 48 5.38 29.82 6.44
C ILE A 48 5.99 31.13 5.95
N SER A 49 5.30 31.85 5.06
CA SER A 49 5.79 33.11 4.50
C SER A 49 5.89 34.21 5.57
N GLU A 50 4.95 34.19 6.52
CA GLU A 50 4.90 35.15 7.63
C GLU A 50 5.94 34.82 8.71
N ALA A 51 6.19 33.53 8.99
CA ALA A 51 7.21 33.07 9.93
C ALA A 51 8.65 33.17 9.39
N THR A 52 8.86 33.02 8.08
CA THR A 52 10.18 33.09 7.42
C THR A 52 10.57 34.51 7.00
N GLY A 53 9.81 35.52 7.46
CA GLY A 53 9.79 36.88 6.93
C GLY A 53 11.13 37.45 6.43
N SER A 54 11.18 37.84 5.16
CA SER A 54 12.01 38.94 4.63
C SER A 54 11.80 39.16 3.12
N ASN A 55 10.99 40.16 2.80
CA ASN A 55 11.11 41.21 1.77
C ASN A 55 11.77 41.03 0.38
N GLU A 56 12.41 39.92 -0.02
CA GLU A 56 13.31 39.98 -1.21
C GLU A 56 13.32 38.75 -2.15
N SER A 57 12.37 37.81 -2.10
CA SER A 57 12.11 36.93 -3.25
C SER A 57 10.85 36.10 -3.03
N ASN A 58 10.11 35.87 -4.11
CA ASN A 58 9.01 34.89 -4.24
C ASN A 58 8.90 33.92 -3.06
N GLY A 59 7.93 34.16 -2.17
CA GLY A 59 7.66 33.30 -1.02
C GLY A 59 7.52 31.83 -1.40
N PHE A 60 7.75 30.94 -0.44
CA PHE A 60 7.71 29.50 -0.66
C PHE A 60 6.32 29.05 -1.11
N ASP A 61 6.20 28.73 -2.39
CA ASP A 61 4.95 28.24 -2.99
C ASP A 61 4.76 26.75 -2.68
N LEU A 62 4.14 26.50 -1.52
CA LEU A 62 3.77 25.16 -1.08
C LEU A 62 2.87 24.43 -2.07
N GLN A 63 2.02 25.14 -2.81
CA GLN A 63 1.08 24.53 -3.74
C GLN A 63 1.80 24.05 -5.00
N SER A 64 2.80 24.81 -5.47
CA SER A 64 3.73 24.36 -6.51
C SER A 64 4.59 23.18 -6.04
N PHE A 65 5.05 23.21 -4.78
CA PHE A 65 5.86 22.14 -4.21
C PHE A 65 5.07 20.82 -4.05
N LEU A 66 3.84 20.88 -3.51
CA LEU A 66 2.92 19.77 -3.30
C LEU A 66 1.86 19.66 -4.40
N SER A 67 2.23 19.97 -5.64
CA SER A 67 1.30 19.89 -6.77
C SER A 67 0.75 18.46 -6.96
N LEU A 68 -0.51 18.37 -7.38
CA LEU A 68 -1.22 17.11 -7.60
C LEU A 68 -0.37 16.08 -8.38
N PRO A 69 0.26 16.41 -9.53
CA PRO A 69 1.03 15.43 -10.29
C PRO A 69 2.23 14.89 -9.50
N ARG A 70 2.87 15.72 -8.69
CA ARG A 70 4.03 15.31 -7.88
C ARG A 70 3.60 14.40 -6.74
N VAL A 71 2.50 14.73 -6.06
CA VAL A 71 1.92 13.89 -5.02
C VAL A 71 1.52 12.53 -5.59
N LEU A 72 0.83 12.50 -6.73
CA LEU A 72 0.46 11.23 -7.36
C LEU A 72 1.65 10.38 -7.79
N ILE A 73 2.71 10.98 -8.33
CA ILE A 73 3.94 10.23 -8.69
C ILE A 73 4.59 9.63 -7.44
N PHE A 74 4.76 10.42 -6.38
CA PHE A 74 5.34 9.93 -5.12
C PHE A 74 4.48 8.83 -4.49
N THR A 75 3.17 9.04 -4.39
CA THR A 75 2.25 8.02 -3.89
C THR A 75 2.27 6.77 -4.75
N SER A 76 2.35 6.89 -6.08
CA SER A 76 2.41 5.73 -6.97
C SER A 76 3.66 4.89 -6.71
N VAL A 77 4.82 5.52 -6.50
CA VAL A 77 6.05 4.81 -6.15
C VAL A 77 5.90 4.07 -4.82
N ILE A 78 5.35 4.74 -3.80
CA ILE A 78 5.08 4.14 -2.49
C ILE A 78 4.09 2.97 -2.61
N ALA A 79 3.03 3.14 -3.39
CA ALA A 79 2.01 2.10 -3.61
C ALA A 79 2.61 0.88 -4.30
N VAL A 80 3.52 1.04 -5.27
CA VAL A 80 4.23 -0.08 -5.90
C VAL A 80 5.09 -0.82 -4.88
N ILE A 81 5.81 -0.10 -4.02
CA ILE A 81 6.62 -0.71 -2.96
C ILE A 81 5.72 -1.50 -1.99
N ASP A 82 4.62 -0.90 -1.56
CA ASP A 82 3.64 -1.55 -0.69
C ASP A 82 3.06 -2.82 -1.33
N VAL A 83 2.73 -2.77 -2.62
CA VAL A 83 2.25 -3.94 -3.37
C VAL A 83 3.26 -5.08 -3.34
N VAL A 84 4.54 -4.77 -3.58
CA VAL A 84 5.61 -5.78 -3.56
C VAL A 84 5.78 -6.36 -2.15
N LEU A 85 5.78 -5.51 -1.11
CA LEU A 85 5.90 -5.95 0.27
C LEU A 85 4.72 -6.80 0.72
N ALA A 86 3.49 -6.36 0.46
CA ALA A 86 2.28 -7.10 0.84
C ALA A 86 2.20 -8.46 0.11
N THR A 87 2.59 -8.52 -1.17
CA THR A 87 2.69 -9.78 -1.91
C THR A 87 3.74 -10.71 -1.30
N ALA A 88 4.92 -10.19 -0.94
CA ALA A 88 5.99 -10.95 -0.30
C ALA A 88 5.57 -11.48 1.08
N LEU A 89 4.93 -10.65 1.91
CA LEU A 89 4.39 -11.06 3.21
C LEU A 89 3.30 -12.12 3.06
N ALA A 90 2.39 -11.98 2.10
CA ALA A 90 1.34 -12.97 1.86
C ALA A 90 1.93 -14.32 1.43
N THR A 91 2.98 -14.29 0.60
CA THR A 91 3.70 -15.49 0.17
C THR A 91 4.42 -16.16 1.36
N LEU A 92 5.07 -15.37 2.21
CA LEU A 92 5.73 -15.85 3.43
C LEU A 92 4.71 -16.44 4.41
N GLY A 93 3.57 -15.77 4.63
CA GLY A 93 2.48 -16.24 5.49
C GLY A 93 1.91 -17.58 5.01
N ALA A 94 1.77 -17.77 3.70
CA ALA A 94 1.38 -19.05 3.11
C ALA A 94 2.44 -20.14 3.36
N PHE A 95 3.72 -19.79 3.26
CA PHE A 95 4.82 -20.73 3.52
C PHE A 95 4.87 -21.14 4.99
N ILE A 96 4.70 -20.19 5.93
CA ILE A 96 4.64 -20.45 7.36
C ILE A 96 3.39 -21.27 7.73
N TYR A 97 2.22 -20.96 7.17
CA TYR A 97 1.01 -21.76 7.39
C TYR A 97 1.21 -23.20 6.89
N ASN A 98 1.78 -23.36 5.69
CA ASN A 98 2.11 -24.67 5.14
C ASN A 98 3.15 -25.42 6.00
N LEU A 99 4.13 -24.72 6.58
CA LEU A 99 5.12 -25.27 7.50
C LEU A 99 4.46 -25.73 8.83
N SER A 100 3.62 -24.90 9.44
CA SER A 100 2.88 -25.23 10.66
C SER A 100 1.90 -26.40 10.45
N ALA A 101 1.22 -26.46 9.31
CA ALA A 101 0.36 -27.58 8.94
C ALA A 101 1.16 -28.88 8.71
N GLY A 102 2.44 -28.78 8.33
CA GLY A 102 3.36 -29.91 8.23
C GLY A 102 3.85 -30.46 9.57
N PHE A 103 3.93 -29.63 10.62
CA PHE A 103 4.40 -30.05 11.96
C PHE A 103 3.30 -30.57 12.90
N VAL A 104 2.01 -30.30 12.64
CA VAL A 104 0.84 -30.79 13.42
C VAL A 104 0.33 -32.16 12.96
N GLY A 105 1.09 -32.85 12.10
CA GLY A 105 0.76 -34.19 11.65
C GLY A 105 -0.23 -34.16 10.50
N GLY A 106 0.17 -34.76 9.39
CA GLY A 106 -0.82 -35.43 8.56
C GLY A 106 -1.58 -36.38 9.47
N VAL A 107 -2.92 -36.28 9.50
CA VAL A 107 -3.70 -37.44 9.89
C VAL A 107 -3.42 -38.46 8.79
N GLU A 108 -2.66 -39.50 9.12
CA GLU A 108 -2.68 -40.79 8.44
C GLU A 108 -4.13 -41.26 8.38
N LEU A 109 -4.88 -40.84 7.37
CA LEU A 109 -5.90 -41.71 6.84
C LEU A 109 -5.18 -42.70 5.94
N THR A 110 -4.54 -43.67 6.61
CA THR A 110 -4.53 -45.05 6.13
C THR A 110 -5.99 -45.44 5.95
N LEU A 111 -6.55 -45.14 4.78
CA LEU A 111 -7.65 -45.94 4.28
C LEU A 111 -6.99 -47.25 3.89
N ALA A 112 -7.02 -48.18 4.84
CA ALA A 112 -7.02 -49.60 4.53
C ALA A 112 -8.16 -49.81 3.52
N GLU A 113 -7.79 -49.95 2.26
CA GLU A 113 -8.61 -50.70 1.33
C GLU A 113 -8.38 -52.17 1.74
N ASP A 114 -9.33 -52.72 2.49
CA ASP A 114 -9.49 -54.17 2.63
C ASP A 114 -10.95 -54.45 2.22
N GLU A 115 -11.05 -55.08 1.04
CA GLU A 115 -12.17 -55.73 0.34
C GLU A 115 -13.58 -55.08 0.30
#